data_AF-A0A0G0JG57-F1
#
_entry.id   AF-A0A0G0JG57-F1
#
_cell.length_a   1.000
_cell.length_b   1.000
_cell.length_c   1.000
_cell.angle_alpha   90.00
_cell.angle_beta   90.00
_cell.angle_gamma   90.00
#
_symmetry.space_group_name_H-M   'P 1'
#
loop_
_entity.id
_entity.type
_entity.pdbx_description
1 polymer ?
#
loop_
_entity_poly.entity_id
_entity_poly.type
_entity_poly.pdbx_seq_one_letter_code
_entity_poly.pdbx_strand_id
1 'polypeptide(L)'
;MQNPEFLKKKYDLHNTLEVKSAAKRAEKSVGDGKKVPQDAEIQIQNYLDRLERLALDPEYKQDWKGMGGKEDIKRSRAVSLLREMVMNKYVRPNKEKLAEGAAIVEERAARQMGINMEYNEEQLVERGEIAVKDLEGSLDQWIAYLSDRNEPYPTWFRYYAFRNILELGEYDKDKQEFPKRTAGTNRLFPDIDRGALARIEDIIECAKDPAKLDRFRKAQKETQTPEDELLTAEKARAFAGMAFAKQYTESIKEAGEITSEMRAETKGKWIKYSQDSDPTALWASLQNKGTAWCTRGLCDRRNPAQRRRFLCLLYFR
;
A
#
# COMPACT_ATOMS: atom_id res chain seq x y z
N MET A 1 -6.35 -13.71 4.87
CA MET A 1 -7.72 -14.10 5.34
C MET A 1 -8.70 -13.13 4.68
N GLN A 2 -9.95 -13.48 4.36
CA GLN A 2 -10.87 -12.52 3.74
C GLN A 2 -11.54 -11.63 4.79
N ASN A 3 -11.71 -10.33 4.48
CA ASN A 3 -12.28 -9.36 5.41
C ASN A 3 -13.24 -8.35 4.74
N PRO A 4 -14.32 -8.83 4.10
CA PRO A 4 -15.32 -7.95 3.46
C PRO A 4 -16.05 -7.06 4.47
N GLU A 5 -16.22 -7.52 5.71
CA GLU A 5 -16.84 -6.76 6.80
C GLU A 5 -16.12 -5.44 7.09
N PHE A 6 -14.78 -5.43 7.06
CA PHE A 6 -14.00 -4.20 7.24
C PHE A 6 -14.33 -3.16 6.17
N LEU A 7 -14.36 -3.58 4.89
CA LEU A 7 -14.69 -2.68 3.78
C LEU A 7 -16.15 -2.23 3.80
N LYS A 8 -17.06 -3.10 4.24
CA LYS A 8 -18.47 -2.75 4.49
C LYS A 8 -18.59 -1.62 5.50
N LYS A 9 -17.98 -1.78 6.68
CA LYS A 9 -18.05 -0.77 7.75
C LYS A 9 -17.32 0.52 7.38
N LYS A 10 -16.18 0.42 6.68
CA LYS A 10 -15.34 1.58 6.37
C LYS A 10 -15.88 2.47 5.25
N TYR A 11 -16.48 1.87 4.22
CA TYR A 11 -16.86 2.60 3.01
C TYR A 11 -18.30 2.40 2.57
N ASP A 12 -19.09 1.64 3.33
CA ASP A 12 -20.40 1.20 2.86
C ASP A 12 -20.32 0.50 1.49
N LEU A 13 -19.26 -0.30 1.29
CA LEU A 13 -18.78 -0.69 -0.05
C LEU A 13 -19.84 -1.46 -0.87
N HIS A 14 -20.72 -2.21 -0.23
CA HIS A 14 -21.82 -2.93 -0.89
C HIS A 14 -22.81 -2.01 -1.63
N ASN A 15 -22.91 -0.74 -1.25
CA ASN A 15 -23.81 0.22 -1.89
C ASN A 15 -23.22 0.94 -3.10
N THR A 16 -21.92 0.77 -3.37
CA THR A 16 -21.25 1.46 -4.47
C THR A 16 -21.61 0.87 -5.84
N LEU A 17 -21.46 1.68 -6.88
CA LEU A 17 -21.81 1.30 -8.25
C LEU A 17 -20.97 0.12 -8.74
N GLU A 18 -19.70 0.06 -8.35
CA GLU A 18 -18.78 -1.00 -8.73
C GLU A 18 -19.18 -2.36 -8.14
N VAL A 19 -19.57 -2.43 -6.86
CA VAL A 19 -20.02 -3.68 -6.23
C VAL A 19 -21.38 -4.11 -6.77
N LYS A 20 -22.33 -3.18 -6.91
CA LYS A 20 -23.64 -3.46 -7.53
C LYS A 20 -23.50 -3.97 -8.97
N SER A 21 -22.57 -3.41 -9.74
CA SER A 21 -22.30 -3.87 -11.11
C SER A 21 -21.65 -5.25 -11.14
N ALA A 22 -20.78 -5.56 -10.18
CA ALA A 22 -20.20 -6.89 -10.06
C ALA A 22 -21.25 -7.94 -9.66
N ALA A 23 -22.14 -7.62 -8.72
CA ALA A 23 -23.25 -8.49 -8.31
C ALA A 23 -24.17 -8.84 -9.50
N LYS A 24 -24.60 -7.83 -10.29
CA LYS A 24 -25.41 -8.05 -11.51
C LYS A 24 -24.71 -8.95 -12.54
N ARG A 25 -23.39 -8.89 -12.65
CA ARG A 25 -22.63 -9.76 -13.56
C ARG A 25 -22.53 -11.18 -13.03
N ALA A 26 -22.35 -11.34 -11.71
CA ALA A 26 -22.33 -12.65 -11.08
C ALA A 26 -23.68 -13.37 -11.27
N GLU A 27 -24.80 -12.66 -11.09
CA GLU A 27 -26.15 -13.20 -11.33
C GLU A 27 -26.30 -13.74 -12.76
N LYS A 28 -25.81 -13.01 -13.78
CA LYS A 28 -25.82 -13.48 -15.17
C LYS A 28 -24.96 -14.72 -15.42
N SER A 29 -23.93 -14.96 -14.60
CA SER A 29 -23.01 -16.08 -14.78
C SER A 29 -23.50 -17.39 -14.16
N VAL A 30 -24.45 -17.36 -13.23
CA VAL A 30 -24.95 -18.55 -12.52
C VAL A 30 -26.16 -19.20 -13.23
N GLY A 31 -26.63 -18.59 -14.34
CA GLY A 31 -27.73 -19.07 -15.17
C GLY A 31 -29.11 -18.61 -14.67
N ASP A 32 -30.07 -18.51 -15.59
CA ASP A 32 -31.43 -18.04 -15.32
C ASP A 32 -32.10 -18.87 -14.21
N GLY A 33 -32.34 -18.23 -13.06
CA GLY A 33 -33.11 -18.79 -11.93
C GLY A 33 -32.36 -18.94 -10.61
N LYS A 34 -31.02 -18.84 -10.56
CA LYS A 34 -30.25 -18.88 -9.30
C LYS A 34 -29.86 -17.47 -8.86
N LYS A 35 -30.49 -16.99 -7.77
CA LYS A 35 -30.13 -15.70 -7.16
C LYS A 35 -28.80 -15.82 -6.43
N VAL A 36 -27.88 -14.91 -6.72
CA VAL A 36 -26.68 -14.71 -5.89
C VAL A 36 -27.14 -14.19 -4.52
N PRO A 37 -26.56 -14.66 -3.41
CA PRO A 37 -26.90 -14.15 -2.08
C PRO A 37 -26.78 -12.61 -2.04
N GLN A 38 -27.82 -11.95 -1.51
CA GLN A 38 -27.89 -10.49 -1.38
C GLN A 38 -27.20 -9.96 -0.12
N ASP A 39 -26.51 -10.82 0.62
CA ASP A 39 -25.76 -10.40 1.79
C ASP A 39 -24.62 -9.45 1.38
N ALA A 40 -24.49 -8.36 2.12
CA ALA A 40 -23.53 -7.29 1.82
C ALA A 40 -22.07 -7.78 1.79
N GLU A 41 -21.69 -8.69 2.69
CA GLU A 41 -20.33 -9.22 2.75
C GLU A 41 -20.06 -10.17 1.60
N ILE A 42 -21.05 -10.97 1.19
CA ILE A 42 -20.96 -11.84 0.01
C ILE A 42 -20.82 -11.01 -1.27
N GLN A 43 -21.58 -9.92 -1.42
CA GLN A 43 -21.45 -9.03 -2.57
C GLN A 43 -20.06 -8.39 -2.66
N ILE A 44 -19.53 -7.92 -1.53
CA ILE A 44 -18.17 -7.38 -1.46
C ILE A 44 -17.16 -8.48 -1.79
N GLN A 45 -17.32 -9.69 -1.25
CA GLN A 45 -16.40 -10.80 -1.53
C GLN A 45 -16.39 -11.16 -3.02
N ASN A 46 -17.55 -11.27 -3.66
CA ASN A 46 -17.65 -11.52 -5.09
C ASN A 46 -16.95 -10.43 -5.92
N TYR A 47 -17.05 -9.16 -5.48
CA TYR A 47 -16.34 -8.06 -6.11
C TYR A 47 -14.82 -8.20 -5.95
N LEU A 48 -14.34 -8.53 -4.74
CA LEU A 48 -12.92 -8.76 -4.48
C LEU A 48 -12.38 -9.96 -5.28
N ASP A 49 -13.08 -11.08 -5.32
CA ASP A 49 -12.67 -12.26 -6.10
C ASP A 49 -12.56 -11.93 -7.59
N ARG A 50 -13.45 -11.07 -8.10
CA ARG A 50 -13.35 -10.55 -9.46
C ARG A 50 -12.11 -9.67 -9.64
N LEU A 51 -11.82 -8.78 -8.71
CA LEU A 51 -10.61 -7.95 -8.77
C LEU A 51 -9.35 -8.83 -8.74
N GLU A 52 -9.31 -9.85 -7.90
CA GLU A 52 -8.22 -10.81 -7.83
C GLU A 52 -8.01 -11.52 -9.17
N ARG A 53 -9.07 -12.04 -9.79
CA ARG A 53 -8.97 -12.62 -11.15
C ARG A 53 -8.51 -11.61 -12.19
N LEU A 54 -8.96 -10.36 -12.10
CA LEU A 54 -8.64 -9.37 -13.12
C LEU A 54 -7.23 -8.80 -12.97
N ALA A 55 -6.77 -8.57 -11.74
CA ALA A 55 -5.54 -7.85 -11.44
C ALA A 55 -4.36 -8.76 -11.11
N LEU A 56 -4.65 -9.92 -10.51
CA LEU A 56 -3.63 -10.83 -10.02
C LEU A 56 -3.49 -12.07 -10.92
N ASP A 57 -4.46 -12.42 -11.77
CA ASP A 57 -4.42 -13.69 -12.52
C ASP A 57 -3.68 -13.66 -13.88
N PRO A 58 -2.48 -14.26 -13.99
CA PRO A 58 -1.71 -14.26 -15.22
C PRO A 58 -2.30 -15.19 -16.27
N GLU A 59 -3.10 -16.18 -15.88
CA GLU A 59 -3.75 -17.13 -16.81
C GLU A 59 -5.10 -16.64 -17.30
N TYR A 60 -5.65 -15.58 -16.68
CA TYR A 60 -6.93 -15.01 -17.07
C TYR A 60 -6.79 -14.26 -18.40
N LYS A 61 -7.12 -14.96 -19.51
CA LYS A 61 -7.11 -14.40 -20.86
C LYS A 61 -8.10 -13.23 -20.96
N GLN A 62 -7.56 -12.05 -21.28
CA GLN A 62 -8.35 -10.85 -21.54
C GLN A 62 -8.29 -10.54 -23.03
N ASP A 63 -9.35 -10.85 -23.77
CA ASP A 63 -9.42 -10.57 -25.21
C ASP A 63 -9.27 -9.05 -25.46
N TRP A 64 -8.36 -8.70 -26.37
CA TRP A 64 -8.08 -7.32 -26.77
C TRP A 64 -8.32 -7.12 -28.27
N LYS A 65 -9.09 -6.08 -28.62
CA LYS A 65 -9.21 -5.53 -29.98
C LYS A 65 -8.90 -4.03 -29.94
N GLY A 66 -7.61 -3.66 -30.01
CA GLY A 66 -7.16 -2.36 -30.56
C GLY A 66 -6.35 -1.40 -29.67
N MET A 67 -5.26 -0.89 -30.28
CA MET A 67 -4.35 0.24 -30.00
C MET A 67 -3.14 0.08 -29.05
N GLY A 68 -1.96 -0.13 -29.67
CA GLY A 68 -0.72 0.61 -29.37
C GLY A 68 0.30 -0.03 -28.40
N GLY A 69 1.49 -0.39 -28.91
CA GLY A 69 2.72 -0.60 -28.11
C GLY A 69 2.99 -2.04 -27.65
N LYS A 70 4.02 -2.68 -28.19
CA LYS A 70 4.37 -4.10 -28.00
C LYS A 70 5.16 -4.42 -26.71
N GLU A 71 5.26 -3.52 -25.72
CA GLU A 71 6.11 -3.74 -24.53
C GLU A 71 5.37 -4.02 -23.21
N ASP A 72 4.04 -3.82 -23.13
CA ASP A 72 3.28 -3.95 -21.87
C ASP A 72 2.70 -5.36 -21.59
N ILE A 73 3.29 -6.41 -22.16
CA ILE A 73 2.74 -7.78 -22.15
C ILE A 73 2.69 -8.43 -20.74
N LYS A 74 3.18 -7.77 -19.68
CA LYS A 74 3.18 -8.32 -18.31
C LYS A 74 2.03 -7.87 -17.40
N ARG A 75 1.25 -6.85 -17.76
CA ARG A 75 0.18 -6.30 -16.90
C ARG A 75 -1.19 -6.73 -17.40
N SER A 76 -2.10 -7.04 -16.48
CA SER A 76 -3.48 -7.33 -16.87
C SER A 76 -4.14 -6.08 -17.46
N ARG A 77 -4.98 -6.24 -18.49
CA ARG A 77 -5.79 -5.18 -19.11
C ARG A 77 -6.54 -4.36 -18.07
N ALA A 78 -7.08 -5.01 -17.04
CA ALA A 78 -7.82 -4.31 -15.99
C ALA A 78 -6.94 -3.34 -15.20
N VAL A 79 -5.69 -3.74 -14.91
CA VAL A 79 -4.71 -2.91 -14.22
C VAL A 79 -4.24 -1.76 -15.13
N SER A 80 -4.00 -2.03 -16.42
CA SER A 80 -3.65 -0.98 -17.39
C SER A 80 -4.78 0.04 -17.54
N LEU A 81 -6.03 -0.41 -17.66
CA LEU A 81 -7.18 0.50 -17.71
C LEU A 81 -7.32 1.34 -16.44
N LEU A 82 -7.09 0.74 -15.27
CA LEU A 82 -7.12 1.45 -13.99
C LEU A 82 -6.05 2.54 -13.93
N ARG A 83 -4.81 2.20 -14.34
CA ARG A 83 -3.70 3.16 -14.47
C ARG A 83 -4.12 4.34 -15.35
N GLU A 84 -4.62 4.05 -16.54
CA GLU A 84 -5.04 5.07 -17.50
C GLU A 84 -6.20 5.93 -16.97
N MET A 85 -7.17 5.34 -16.26
CA MET A 85 -8.24 6.09 -15.61
C MET A 85 -7.70 7.08 -14.55
N VAL A 86 -6.74 6.65 -13.72
CA VAL A 86 -6.13 7.52 -12.71
C VAL A 86 -5.33 8.64 -13.37
N MET A 87 -4.51 8.31 -14.37
CA MET A 87 -3.68 9.28 -15.09
C MET A 87 -4.51 10.32 -15.84
N ASN A 88 -5.56 9.88 -16.54
CA ASN A 88 -6.47 10.77 -17.26
C ASN A 88 -7.37 11.59 -16.34
N LYS A 89 -7.55 11.19 -15.06
CA LYS A 89 -8.33 11.97 -14.11
C LYS A 89 -7.51 13.05 -13.40
N TYR A 90 -6.29 12.72 -12.98
CA TYR A 90 -5.53 13.58 -12.06
C TYR A 90 -4.28 14.22 -12.66
N VAL A 91 -3.66 13.57 -13.65
CA VAL A 91 -2.30 13.93 -14.10
C VAL A 91 -2.34 14.61 -15.46
N ARG A 92 -2.71 13.90 -16.52
CA ARG A 92 -2.56 14.38 -17.90
C ARG A 92 -3.35 15.66 -18.23
N PRO A 93 -4.61 15.84 -17.78
CA PRO A 93 -5.34 17.08 -18.04
C PRO A 93 -4.79 18.30 -17.32
N ASN A 94 -3.90 18.12 -16.34
CA ASN A 94 -3.39 19.20 -15.51
C ASN A 94 -1.88 19.45 -15.75
N LYS A 95 -1.32 19.00 -16.88
CA LYS A 95 0.13 19.06 -17.18
C LYS A 95 0.75 20.44 -16.96
N GLU A 96 0.09 21.50 -17.44
CA GLU A 96 0.57 22.89 -17.27
C GLU A 96 0.65 23.27 -15.78
N LYS A 97 -0.43 23.03 -15.03
CA LYS A 97 -0.48 23.28 -13.58
C LYS A 97 0.56 22.46 -12.80
N LEU A 98 0.86 21.23 -13.24
CA LEU A 98 1.92 20.40 -12.67
C LEU A 98 3.30 21.01 -12.92
N ALA A 99 3.55 21.50 -14.13
CA ALA A 99 4.79 22.16 -14.52
C ALA A 99 5.02 23.42 -13.69
N GLU A 100 4.02 24.31 -13.63
CA GLU A 100 4.07 25.54 -12.84
C GLU A 100 4.32 25.24 -11.36
N GLY A 101 3.57 24.29 -10.80
CA GLY A 101 3.74 23.89 -9.41
C GLY A 101 5.14 23.35 -9.10
N ALA A 102 5.75 22.62 -10.05
CA ALA A 102 7.11 22.09 -9.91
C ALA A 102 8.16 23.20 -10.02
N ALA A 103 8.03 24.07 -11.03
CA ALA A 103 8.92 25.21 -11.22
C ALA A 103 8.93 26.11 -9.98
N ILE A 104 7.77 26.46 -9.42
CA ILE A 104 7.68 27.32 -8.21
C ILE A 104 8.43 26.70 -7.01
N VAL A 105 8.34 25.39 -6.83
CA VAL A 105 9.03 24.69 -5.73
C VAL A 105 10.55 24.69 -5.96
N GLU A 106 10.98 24.40 -7.19
CA GLU A 106 12.40 24.36 -7.58
C GLU A 106 13.06 25.74 -7.52
N GLU A 107 12.39 26.77 -8.03
CA GLU A 107 12.85 28.16 -7.92
C GLU A 107 12.98 28.61 -6.47
N ARG A 108 12.01 28.25 -5.62
CA ARG A 108 12.09 28.54 -4.18
C ARG A 108 13.29 27.84 -3.54
N ALA A 109 13.54 26.58 -3.87
CA ALA A 109 14.68 25.83 -3.36
C ALA A 109 16.01 26.43 -3.87
N ALA A 110 16.10 26.81 -5.15
CA ALA A 110 17.26 27.46 -5.74
C ALA A 110 17.57 28.80 -5.05
N ARG A 111 16.55 29.63 -4.81
CA ARG A 111 16.71 30.91 -4.08
C ARG A 111 17.22 30.71 -2.66
N GLN A 112 16.77 29.67 -1.95
CA GLN A 112 17.30 29.32 -0.63
C GLN A 112 18.78 28.93 -0.66
N MET A 113 19.27 28.42 -1.80
CA MET A 113 20.69 28.11 -2.04
C MET A 113 21.47 29.27 -2.67
N GLY A 114 20.85 30.46 -2.84
CA GLY A 114 21.49 31.62 -3.47
C GLY A 114 21.62 31.54 -4.99
N ILE A 115 20.91 30.61 -5.64
CA ILE A 115 20.88 30.41 -7.09
C ILE A 115 19.66 31.14 -7.66
N ASN A 116 19.85 31.98 -8.67
CA ASN A 116 18.73 32.53 -9.43
C ASN A 116 18.36 31.58 -10.57
N MET A 117 17.15 31.05 -10.53
CA MET A 117 16.58 30.13 -11.50
C MET A 117 15.20 30.66 -11.89
N GLU A 118 14.92 30.70 -13.19
CA GLU A 118 13.63 31.07 -13.76
C GLU A 118 13.37 30.18 -14.96
N TYR A 119 12.13 29.68 -15.08
CA TYR A 119 11.70 28.84 -16.20
C TYR A 119 11.05 29.68 -17.29
N ASN A 120 11.49 29.52 -18.54
CA ASN A 120 10.77 30.03 -19.72
C ASN A 120 9.66 29.07 -20.17
N GLU A 121 8.84 29.48 -21.14
CA GLU A 121 7.70 28.68 -21.62
C GLU A 121 8.11 27.29 -22.15
N GLU A 122 9.18 27.20 -22.94
CA GLU A 122 9.66 25.92 -23.47
C GLU A 122 10.13 24.98 -22.35
N GLN A 123 10.86 25.52 -21.38
CA GLN A 123 11.33 24.78 -20.21
C GLN A 123 10.18 24.33 -19.31
N LEU A 124 9.10 25.12 -19.18
CA LEU A 124 7.89 24.70 -18.46
C LEU A 124 7.19 23.53 -19.16
N VAL A 125 7.12 23.53 -20.49
CA VAL A 125 6.56 22.40 -21.25
C VAL A 125 7.36 21.12 -20.99
N GLU A 126 8.68 21.18 -21.07
CA GLU A 126 9.57 20.05 -20.78
C GLU A 126 9.43 19.60 -19.31
N ARG A 127 9.42 20.55 -18.36
CA ARG A 127 9.25 20.24 -16.93
C ARG A 127 7.93 19.55 -16.64
N GLY A 128 6.86 19.92 -17.36
CA GLY A 128 5.56 19.27 -17.29
C GLY A 128 5.60 17.81 -17.76
N GLU A 129 6.37 17.49 -18.80
CA GLU A 129 6.57 16.10 -19.25
C GLU A 129 7.28 15.26 -18.20
N ILE A 130 8.33 15.82 -17.61
CA ILE A 130 9.07 15.18 -16.52
C ILE A 130 8.13 14.94 -15.33
N ALA A 131 7.36 15.94 -14.90
CA ALA A 131 6.42 15.82 -13.78
C ALA A 131 5.36 14.74 -14.02
N VAL A 132 4.81 14.66 -15.24
CA VAL A 132 3.86 13.60 -15.62
C VAL A 132 4.54 12.23 -15.56
N LYS A 133 5.75 12.10 -16.09
CA LYS A 133 6.52 10.85 -16.10
C LYS A 133 6.85 10.36 -14.69
N ASP A 134 7.24 11.25 -13.78
CA ASP A 134 7.53 10.91 -12.38
C ASP A 134 6.26 10.46 -11.64
N LEU A 135 5.13 11.12 -11.88
CA LEU A 135 3.82 10.72 -11.36
C LEU A 135 3.37 9.37 -11.89
N GLU A 136 3.57 9.12 -13.18
CA GLU A 136 3.32 7.83 -13.81
C GLU A 136 4.19 6.74 -13.17
N GLY A 137 5.49 6.99 -13.02
CA GLY A 137 6.44 6.08 -12.40
C GLY A 137 6.09 5.74 -10.95
N SER A 138 5.72 6.73 -10.13
CA SER A 138 5.34 6.50 -8.73
C SER A 138 4.02 5.72 -8.59
N LEU A 139 3.03 5.93 -9.47
CA LEU A 139 1.84 5.06 -9.50
C LEU A 139 2.19 3.64 -9.98
N ASP A 140 3.04 3.54 -11.00
CA ASP A 140 3.45 2.27 -11.58
C ASP A 140 4.16 1.37 -10.56
N GLN A 141 4.91 1.95 -9.62
CA GLN A 141 5.48 1.23 -8.48
C GLN A 141 4.40 0.60 -7.59
N TRP A 142 3.37 1.37 -7.21
CA TRP A 142 2.25 0.86 -6.40
C TRP A 142 1.47 -0.22 -7.11
N ILE A 143 1.19 -0.02 -8.40
CA ILE A 143 0.51 -1.00 -9.23
C ILE A 143 1.33 -2.29 -9.30
N ALA A 144 2.63 -2.20 -9.62
CA ALA A 144 3.50 -3.37 -9.70
C ALA A 144 3.53 -4.12 -8.35
N TYR A 145 3.71 -3.39 -7.25
CA TYR A 145 3.77 -3.96 -5.91
C TYR A 145 2.47 -4.65 -5.49
N LEU A 146 1.33 -3.94 -5.57
CA LEU A 146 0.04 -4.50 -5.15
C LEU A 146 -0.58 -5.45 -6.18
N SER A 147 0.01 -5.61 -7.36
CA SER A 147 -0.36 -6.64 -8.35
C SER A 147 0.51 -7.91 -8.25
N ASP A 148 1.63 -7.87 -7.52
CA ASP A 148 2.52 -9.02 -7.40
C ASP A 148 1.91 -10.09 -6.48
N ARG A 149 1.66 -11.29 -7.02
CA ARG A 149 1.15 -12.46 -6.28
C ARG A 149 2.07 -12.92 -5.15
N ASN A 150 3.36 -12.59 -5.22
CA ASN A 150 4.34 -12.96 -4.21
C ASN A 150 4.24 -12.09 -2.96
N GLU A 151 3.56 -10.94 -3.03
CA GLU A 151 3.30 -10.11 -1.85
C GLU A 151 2.23 -10.76 -0.95
N PRO A 152 2.38 -10.66 0.39
CA PRO A 152 1.59 -11.47 1.34
C PRO A 152 0.14 -10.99 1.52
N TYR A 153 -0.23 -9.87 0.92
CA TYR A 153 -1.49 -9.21 1.22
C TYR A 153 -2.70 -9.91 0.59
N PRO A 154 -3.80 -10.10 1.34
CA PRO A 154 -5.08 -10.52 0.78
C PRO A 154 -5.70 -9.39 -0.06
N THR A 155 -6.58 -9.77 -0.99
CA THR A 155 -7.20 -8.85 -1.96
C THR A 155 -7.93 -7.68 -1.30
N TRP A 156 -8.62 -7.90 -0.17
CA TRP A 156 -9.29 -6.81 0.56
C TRP A 156 -8.31 -5.73 1.02
N PHE A 157 -7.11 -6.12 1.46
CA PHE A 157 -6.10 -5.18 1.96
C PHE A 157 -5.39 -4.48 0.81
N ARG A 158 -5.09 -5.19 -0.29
CA ARG A 158 -4.58 -4.57 -1.53
C ARG A 158 -5.55 -3.51 -2.04
N TYR A 159 -6.86 -3.82 -2.05
CA TYR A 159 -7.90 -2.86 -2.40
C TYR A 159 -7.90 -1.65 -1.43
N TYR A 160 -7.85 -1.92 -0.12
CA TYR A 160 -7.82 -0.88 0.91
C TYR A 160 -6.63 0.07 0.73
N ALA A 161 -5.42 -0.45 0.61
CA ALA A 161 -4.21 0.33 0.43
C ALA A 161 -4.26 1.11 -0.89
N PHE A 162 -4.54 0.44 -2.03
CA PHE A 162 -4.56 1.09 -3.33
C PHE A 162 -5.59 2.22 -3.40
N ARG A 163 -6.80 2.01 -2.88
CA ARG A 163 -7.85 3.04 -2.84
C ARG A 163 -7.38 4.30 -2.11
N ASN A 164 -6.67 4.15 -1.00
CA ASN A 164 -6.25 5.29 -0.18
C ASN A 164 -5.01 5.99 -0.73
N ILE A 165 -4.01 5.27 -1.27
CA ILE A 165 -2.81 5.93 -1.82
C ILE A 165 -3.14 6.84 -3.01
N LEU A 166 -4.25 6.58 -3.70
CA LEU A 166 -4.73 7.45 -4.77
C LEU A 166 -5.14 8.84 -4.27
N GLU A 167 -5.42 8.99 -2.98
CA GLU A 167 -5.83 10.24 -2.35
C GLU A 167 -4.70 10.94 -1.58
N LEU A 168 -3.51 10.34 -1.48
CA LEU A 168 -2.38 10.85 -0.68
C LEU A 168 -1.20 11.28 -1.55
N GLY A 169 -0.66 12.48 -1.38
CA GLY A 169 0.64 12.85 -1.97
C GLY A 169 1.82 12.30 -1.17
N GLU A 170 3.03 12.54 -1.67
CA GLU A 170 4.31 12.19 -1.01
C GLU A 170 4.38 12.69 0.44
N TYR A 171 5.05 11.90 1.29
CA TYR A 171 5.20 12.19 2.71
C TYR A 171 5.93 13.51 2.95
N ASP A 172 5.29 14.42 3.67
CA ASP A 172 5.88 15.69 4.06
C ASP A 172 6.66 15.47 5.37
N LYS A 173 8.00 15.40 5.28
CA LYS A 173 8.86 15.08 6.44
C LYS A 173 8.79 16.15 7.53
N ASP A 174 8.64 17.42 7.15
CA ASP A 174 8.59 18.54 8.08
C ASP A 174 7.28 18.53 8.87
N LYS A 175 6.17 18.28 8.18
CA LYS A 175 4.84 18.17 8.81
C LYS A 175 4.54 16.79 9.38
N GLN A 176 5.38 15.81 9.06
CA GLN A 176 5.21 14.40 9.37
C GLN A 176 3.85 13.82 8.97
N GLU A 177 3.31 14.24 7.82
CA GLU A 177 1.97 13.83 7.35
C GLU A 177 1.93 13.57 5.84
N PHE A 178 0.92 12.83 5.40
CA PHE A 178 0.61 12.70 3.98
C PHE A 178 -0.40 13.78 3.57
N PRO A 179 -0.04 14.70 2.65
CA PRO A 179 -0.97 15.70 2.14
C PRO A 179 -2.08 15.01 1.34
N LYS A 180 -3.28 15.61 1.33
CA LYS A 180 -4.35 15.16 0.44
C LYS A 180 -4.00 15.52 -1.01
N ARG A 181 -4.23 14.58 -1.94
CA ARG A 181 -4.08 14.81 -3.38
C ARG A 181 -5.22 15.66 -3.92
N THR A 182 -4.87 16.66 -4.73
CA THR A 182 -5.80 17.51 -5.48
C THR A 182 -5.49 17.44 -6.97
N ALA A 183 -6.45 17.80 -7.82
CA ALA A 183 -6.21 17.85 -9.28
C ALA A 183 -5.07 18.83 -9.62
N GLY A 184 -4.11 18.36 -10.42
CA GLY A 184 -2.92 19.12 -10.80
C GLY A 184 -1.90 19.32 -9.68
N THR A 185 -1.85 18.44 -8.68
CA THR A 185 -0.72 18.42 -7.75
C THR A 185 0.47 17.68 -8.36
N ASN A 186 1.64 18.30 -8.30
CA ASN A 186 2.92 17.71 -8.72
C ASN A 186 3.50 16.75 -7.67
N ARG A 187 2.88 16.62 -6.49
CA ARG A 187 3.33 15.69 -5.46
C ARG A 187 3.13 14.25 -5.91
N LEU A 188 4.21 13.47 -5.84
CA LEU A 188 4.23 12.05 -6.20
C LEU A 188 3.27 11.22 -5.35
N PHE A 189 3.04 9.98 -5.75
CA PHE A 189 2.41 9.00 -4.84
C PHE A 189 3.36 8.70 -3.67
N PRO A 190 2.84 8.32 -2.49
CA PRO A 190 3.66 8.01 -1.33
C PRO A 190 4.67 6.91 -1.67
N ASP A 191 5.84 6.92 -1.04
CA ASP A 191 6.73 5.75 -1.13
C ASP A 191 6.10 4.52 -0.50
N ILE A 192 6.49 3.34 -0.98
CA ILE A 192 6.02 2.05 -0.48
C ILE A 192 6.87 1.63 0.73
N ASP A 193 6.33 1.78 1.94
CA ASP A 193 6.85 1.17 3.16
C ASP A 193 6.13 -0.15 3.41
N ARG A 194 6.79 -1.25 3.03
CA ARG A 194 6.22 -2.58 3.13
C ARG A 194 6.00 -3.02 4.58
N GLY A 195 6.83 -2.53 5.50
CA GLY A 195 6.68 -2.83 6.92
C GLY A 195 5.48 -2.12 7.53
N ALA A 196 5.23 -0.88 7.11
CA ALA A 196 4.09 -0.11 7.57
C ALA A 196 2.79 -0.72 7.05
N LEU A 197 2.75 -1.12 5.78
CA LEU A 197 1.60 -1.86 5.22
C LEU A 197 1.33 -3.17 5.97
N ALA A 198 2.37 -3.98 6.23
CA ALA A 198 2.23 -5.21 6.99
C ALA A 198 1.67 -4.97 8.41
N ARG A 199 2.17 -3.93 9.09
CA ARG A 199 1.66 -3.53 10.41
C ARG A 199 0.20 -3.09 10.38
N ILE A 200 -0.20 -2.28 9.39
CA ILE A 200 -1.59 -1.83 9.26
C ILE A 200 -2.51 -3.05 9.10
N GLU A 201 -2.15 -3.98 8.22
CA GLU A 201 -2.92 -5.21 8.02
C GLU A 201 -3.06 -5.99 9.34
N ASP A 202 -1.94 -6.23 10.02
CA ASP A 202 -1.93 -6.99 11.28
C ASP A 202 -2.83 -6.39 12.34
N ILE A 203 -2.77 -5.07 12.54
CA ILE A 203 -3.59 -4.39 13.56
C ILE A 203 -5.07 -4.44 13.19
N ILE A 204 -5.41 -4.25 11.91
CA ILE A 204 -6.81 -4.36 11.43
C ILE A 204 -7.32 -5.80 11.64
N GLU A 205 -6.50 -6.80 11.37
CA GLU A 205 -6.85 -8.20 11.61
C GLU A 205 -6.95 -8.53 13.11
N CYS A 206 -6.09 -7.98 13.96
CA CYS A 206 -6.20 -8.09 15.42
C CYS A 206 -7.47 -7.42 15.98
N ALA A 207 -7.94 -6.34 15.35
CA ALA A 207 -9.19 -5.68 15.74
C ALA A 207 -10.43 -6.57 15.52
N LYS A 208 -10.32 -7.53 14.58
CA LYS A 208 -11.37 -8.47 14.20
C LYS A 208 -11.25 -9.82 14.91
N ASP A 209 -10.05 -10.37 15.01
CA ASP A 209 -9.79 -11.73 15.48
C ASP A 209 -9.05 -11.73 16.83
N PRO A 210 -9.74 -12.07 17.94
CA PRO A 210 -9.12 -12.15 19.26
C PRO A 210 -7.93 -13.12 19.31
N ALA A 211 -7.96 -14.22 18.55
CA ALA A 211 -6.86 -15.18 18.56
C ALA A 211 -5.59 -14.61 17.91
N LYS A 212 -5.72 -13.73 16.92
CA LYS A 212 -4.59 -12.98 16.35
C LYS A 212 -4.08 -11.95 17.34
N LEU A 213 -4.97 -11.22 18.01
CA LEU A 213 -4.60 -10.26 19.04
C LEU A 213 -3.82 -10.93 20.19
N ASP A 214 -4.29 -12.08 20.69
CA ASP A 214 -3.61 -12.81 21.76
C ASP A 214 -2.20 -13.25 21.35
N ARG A 215 -2.04 -13.74 20.11
CA ARG A 215 -0.72 -14.07 19.56
C ARG A 215 0.17 -12.84 19.44
N PHE A 216 -0.37 -11.71 18.98
CA PHE A 216 0.37 -10.46 18.85
C PHE A 216 0.84 -9.95 20.20
N ARG A 217 -0.04 -9.95 21.20
CA ARG A 217 0.29 -9.55 22.58
C ARG A 217 1.32 -10.48 23.21
N LYS A 218 1.22 -11.80 22.96
CA LYS A 218 2.21 -12.76 23.45
C LYS A 218 3.60 -12.42 22.89
N ALA A 219 3.70 -12.15 21.59
CA ALA A 219 4.95 -11.73 20.96
C ALA A 219 5.50 -10.42 21.56
N GLN A 220 4.64 -9.41 21.77
CA GLN A 220 5.04 -8.15 22.41
C GLN A 220 5.58 -8.36 23.84
N LYS A 221 4.95 -9.26 24.62
CA LYS A 221 5.42 -9.61 25.97
C LYS A 221 6.77 -10.32 25.94
N GLU A 222 6.99 -11.22 24.99
CA GLU A 222 8.28 -11.89 24.78
C GLU A 222 9.39 -10.89 24.41
N THR A 223 9.05 -9.78 23.74
CA THR A 223 9.97 -8.70 23.41
C THR A 223 10.11 -7.62 24.47
N GLN A 224 9.57 -7.85 25.69
CA GLN A 224 9.63 -6.89 26.80
C GLN A 224 9.02 -5.52 26.45
N THR A 225 8.04 -5.48 25.55
CA THR A 225 7.27 -4.26 25.28
C THR A 225 6.55 -3.82 26.56
N PRO A 226 6.62 -2.53 26.94
CA PRO A 226 5.91 -2.00 28.10
C PRO A 226 4.41 -2.34 28.09
N GLU A 227 3.82 -2.61 29.26
CA GLU A 227 2.41 -3.05 29.36
C GLU A 227 1.44 -1.99 28.80
N ASP A 228 1.78 -0.70 28.95
CA ASP A 228 1.04 0.43 28.43
C ASP A 228 1.18 0.61 26.90
N GLU A 229 2.19 0.00 26.28
CA GLU A 229 2.38 -0.04 24.82
C GLU A 229 1.75 -1.28 24.17
N LEU A 230 1.35 -2.29 24.96
CA LEU A 230 0.72 -3.49 24.42
C LEU A 230 -0.54 -3.16 23.63
N LEU A 231 -0.72 -3.89 22.53
CA LEU A 231 -1.92 -3.79 21.71
C LEU A 231 -3.11 -4.35 22.48
N THR A 232 -4.15 -3.55 22.65
CA THR A 232 -5.43 -3.99 23.20
C THR A 232 -6.47 -4.04 22.09
N ALA A 233 -7.59 -4.75 22.32
CA ALA A 233 -8.69 -4.77 21.36
C ALA A 233 -9.23 -3.35 21.07
N GLU A 234 -9.26 -2.50 22.08
CA GLU A 234 -9.67 -1.10 21.96
C GLU A 234 -8.71 -0.30 21.10
N LYS A 235 -7.39 -0.40 21.35
CA LYS A 235 -6.36 0.25 20.52
C LYS A 235 -6.40 -0.24 19.08
N ALA A 236 -6.55 -1.55 18.86
CA ALA A 236 -6.64 -2.12 17.53
C ALA A 236 -7.87 -1.61 16.75
N ARG A 237 -9.04 -1.55 17.41
CA ARG A 237 -10.27 -0.98 16.82
C ARG A 237 -10.14 0.52 16.56
N ALA A 238 -9.56 1.27 17.49
CA ALA A 238 -9.32 2.70 17.33
C ALA A 238 -8.41 2.96 16.10
N PHE A 239 -7.30 2.23 16.01
CA PHE A 239 -6.38 2.29 14.87
C PHE A 239 -7.08 1.93 13.54
N ALA A 240 -7.82 0.82 13.48
CA ALA A 240 -8.58 0.42 12.29
C ALA A 240 -9.64 1.48 11.87
N GLY A 241 -10.15 2.24 12.83
CA GLY A 241 -11.08 3.35 12.63
C GLY A 241 -10.46 4.60 11.99
N MET A 242 -9.15 4.83 12.13
CA MET A 242 -8.46 6.03 11.65
C MET A 242 -8.42 6.15 10.12
N ALA A 243 -8.15 7.35 9.61
CA ALA A 243 -7.84 7.55 8.19
C ALA A 243 -6.54 6.81 7.81
N PHE A 244 -6.47 6.25 6.60
CA PHE A 244 -5.30 5.50 6.15
C PHE A 244 -4.01 6.31 6.22
N ALA A 245 -4.06 7.62 5.90
CA ALA A 245 -2.91 8.52 6.06
C ALA A 245 -2.33 8.45 7.47
N LYS A 246 -3.18 8.50 8.51
CA LYS A 246 -2.76 8.43 9.92
C LYS A 246 -2.21 7.06 10.27
N GLN A 247 -2.89 5.99 9.87
CA GLN A 247 -2.42 4.62 10.07
C GLN A 247 -1.03 4.41 9.47
N TYR A 248 -0.81 4.95 8.27
CA TYR A 248 0.44 4.84 7.54
C TYR A 248 1.54 5.67 8.19
N THR A 249 1.27 6.92 8.56
CA THR A 249 2.19 7.76 9.32
C THR A 249 2.59 7.12 10.66
N GLU A 250 1.63 6.64 11.45
CA GLU A 250 1.91 5.98 12.74
C GLU A 250 2.76 4.72 12.55
N SER A 251 2.46 3.91 11.53
CA SER A 251 3.20 2.68 11.24
C SER A 251 4.62 2.91 10.71
N ILE A 252 4.85 4.05 10.03
CA ILE A 252 6.18 4.51 9.62
C ILE A 252 6.95 5.02 10.85
N LYS A 253 6.35 5.86 11.70
CA LYS A 253 6.98 6.38 12.92
C LYS A 253 7.43 5.27 13.86
N GLU A 254 6.58 4.26 14.04
CA GLU A 254 6.89 3.10 14.88
C GLU A 254 7.91 2.15 14.25
N ALA A 255 8.28 2.31 12.97
CA ALA A 255 9.43 1.60 12.43
C ALA A 255 10.73 1.98 13.14
N GLY A 256 10.76 3.16 13.76
CA GLY A 256 11.95 3.80 14.29
C GLY A 256 12.78 4.44 13.17
N GLU A 257 13.78 5.23 13.56
CA GLU A 257 14.71 5.86 12.63
C GLU A 257 16.08 5.20 12.74
N ILE A 258 16.77 5.06 11.61
CA ILE A 258 18.17 4.62 11.62
C ILE A 258 19.03 5.79 12.11
N THR A 259 19.34 5.78 13.41
CA THR A 259 20.20 6.77 14.07
C THR A 259 21.65 6.69 13.58
N SER A 260 22.41 7.77 13.80
CA SER A 260 23.84 7.81 13.45
C SER A 260 24.63 6.74 14.19
N GLU A 261 24.29 6.47 15.45
CA GLU A 261 24.88 5.42 16.27
C GLU A 261 24.60 4.02 15.68
N MET A 262 23.39 3.79 15.18
CA MET A 262 23.04 2.53 14.51
C MET A 262 23.78 2.34 13.18
N ARG A 263 24.06 3.42 12.43
CA ARG A 263 24.87 3.35 11.19
C ARG A 263 26.35 3.12 11.47
N ALA A 264 26.85 3.62 12.59
CA ALA A 264 28.24 3.46 12.99
C ALA A 264 28.55 2.04 13.52
N GLU A 265 27.52 1.30 13.98
CA GLU A 265 27.68 -0.08 14.39
C GLU A 265 27.88 -1.00 13.18
N THR A 266 28.99 -1.73 13.18
CA THR A 266 29.38 -2.64 12.09
C THR A 266 29.39 -4.11 12.53
N LYS A 267 29.24 -4.36 13.84
CA LYS A 267 29.12 -5.71 14.39
C LYS A 267 27.73 -6.25 14.08
N GLY A 268 27.69 -7.44 13.49
CA GLY A 268 26.44 -8.15 13.27
C GLY A 268 26.64 -9.66 13.33
N LYS A 269 25.55 -10.38 13.57
CA LYS A 269 25.53 -11.84 13.47
C LYS A 269 24.48 -12.25 12.45
N TRP A 270 24.83 -13.21 11.62
CA TRP A 270 23.86 -13.90 10.78
C TRP A 270 23.01 -14.83 11.64
N ILE A 271 21.72 -14.54 11.73
CA ILE A 271 20.75 -15.46 12.33
C ILE A 271 19.90 -16.04 11.22
N LYS A 272 19.83 -17.38 11.20
CA LYS A 272 19.03 -18.13 10.24
C LYS A 272 17.67 -18.44 10.87
N TYR A 273 16.62 -18.00 10.19
CA TYR A 273 15.25 -18.36 10.55
C TYR A 273 14.77 -19.47 9.63
N SER A 274 14.35 -20.59 10.22
CA SER A 274 13.84 -21.72 9.45
C SER A 274 12.47 -21.41 8.88
N GLN A 275 12.21 -21.91 7.68
CA GLN A 275 10.89 -21.85 7.08
C GLN A 275 9.88 -22.55 8.00
N ASP A 276 8.67 -21.99 8.10
CA ASP A 276 7.56 -22.50 8.93
C ASP A 276 7.83 -22.53 10.46
N SER A 277 8.95 -21.94 10.91
CA SER A 277 9.22 -21.74 12.34
C SER A 277 8.44 -20.56 12.94
N ASP A 278 8.49 -20.39 14.26
CA ASP A 278 7.78 -19.29 14.91
C ASP A 278 8.34 -17.92 14.48
N PRO A 279 7.54 -17.05 13.82
CA PRO A 279 7.99 -15.76 13.31
C PRO A 279 8.31 -14.73 14.39
N THR A 280 7.94 -14.99 15.65
CA THR A 280 8.12 -14.04 16.76
C THR A 280 9.57 -13.58 16.89
N ALA A 281 10.53 -14.49 16.76
CA ALA A 281 11.94 -14.16 16.86
C ALA A 281 12.42 -13.25 15.70
N LEU A 282 11.99 -13.53 14.46
CA LEU A 282 12.30 -12.68 13.31
C LEU A 282 11.64 -11.31 13.45
N TRP A 283 10.36 -11.29 13.80
CA TRP A 283 9.58 -10.08 14.02
C TRP A 283 10.23 -9.18 15.07
N ALA A 284 10.55 -9.73 16.24
CA ALA A 284 11.22 -9.04 17.34
C ALA A 284 12.53 -8.37 16.89
N SER A 285 13.29 -9.10 16.07
CA SER A 285 14.60 -8.67 15.61
C SER A 285 14.56 -7.45 14.67
N LEU A 286 13.40 -7.17 14.08
CA LEU A 286 13.17 -6.08 13.12
C LEU A 286 12.51 -4.84 13.73
N GLN A 287 11.99 -4.92 14.96
CA GLN A 287 11.29 -3.80 15.60
C GLN A 287 12.27 -2.66 15.93
N ASN A 288 11.83 -1.41 15.75
CA ASN A 288 12.61 -0.19 16.03
C ASN A 288 13.96 -0.11 15.29
N LYS A 289 14.10 -0.80 14.15
CA LYS A 289 15.34 -0.79 13.34
C LYS A 289 15.27 0.14 12.13
N GLY A 290 14.16 0.84 11.93
CA GLY A 290 13.92 1.69 10.75
C GLY A 290 13.88 0.90 9.44
N THR A 291 13.53 -0.39 9.48
CA THR A 291 13.47 -1.23 8.28
C THR A 291 12.07 -1.20 7.66
N ALA A 292 12.02 -0.90 6.35
CA ALA A 292 10.78 -0.91 5.56
C ALA A 292 10.43 -2.32 5.04
N TRP A 293 10.86 -3.39 5.73
CA TRP A 293 10.71 -4.77 5.25
C TRP A 293 9.32 -5.33 5.56
N CYS A 294 8.72 -6.06 4.62
CA CYS A 294 7.40 -6.70 4.80
C CYS A 294 7.38 -7.76 5.89
N THR A 295 8.55 -8.30 6.30
CA THR A 295 8.68 -9.24 7.42
C THR A 295 8.53 -8.58 8.79
N ARG A 296 8.31 -7.27 8.86
CA ARG A 296 8.00 -6.53 10.09
C ARG A 296 6.59 -6.80 10.62
N GLY A 297 5.69 -7.36 9.79
CA GLY A 297 4.40 -7.86 10.24
C GLY A 297 4.48 -9.25 10.90
N LEU A 298 3.58 -9.51 11.84
CA LEU A 298 3.48 -10.73 12.64
C LEU A 298 2.30 -11.65 12.25
N CYS A 299 1.17 -11.12 11.76
CA CYS A 299 -0.12 -11.86 11.77
C CYS A 299 -0.52 -12.63 10.50
N ASP A 300 0.11 -12.47 9.33
CA ASP A 300 -0.16 -13.34 8.16
C ASP A 300 1.05 -14.21 7.74
N ARG A 301 0.93 -15.51 8.07
CA ARG A 301 1.91 -16.59 7.84
C ARG A 301 1.75 -17.27 6.46
N ARG A 302 1.07 -16.65 5.50
CA ARG A 302 1.00 -17.15 4.10
C ARG A 302 1.99 -16.47 3.15
N ASN A 303 2.96 -15.73 3.66
CA ASN A 303 3.93 -15.00 2.87
C ASN A 303 4.84 -15.95 2.03
N PRO A 304 4.77 -15.93 0.68
CA PRO A 304 5.70 -16.65 -0.18
C PRO A 304 7.14 -16.17 -0.04
N ALA A 305 7.35 -14.89 0.36
CA ALA A 305 8.67 -14.40 0.72
C ALA A 305 9.20 -15.18 1.92
N GLN A 306 8.41 -15.39 3.00
CA GLN A 306 8.76 -16.21 4.18
C GLN A 306 8.90 -17.73 3.89
N ARG A 307 8.47 -18.21 2.72
CA ARG A 307 8.80 -19.56 2.22
C ARG A 307 10.24 -19.67 1.70
N ARG A 308 11.00 -18.58 1.68
CA ARG A 308 12.44 -18.58 1.39
C ARG A 308 13.21 -18.56 2.71
N ARG A 309 14.38 -19.19 2.74
CA ARG A 309 15.29 -19.12 3.90
C ARG A 309 15.75 -17.67 4.07
N PHE A 310 15.48 -17.05 5.21
CA PHE A 310 16.01 -15.71 5.53
C PHE A 310 17.29 -15.86 6.34
N LEU A 311 18.33 -15.22 5.82
CA LEU A 311 19.50 -14.82 6.57
C LEU A 311 19.29 -13.33 6.88
N CYS A 312 19.06 -13.03 8.15
CA CYS A 312 18.97 -11.65 8.62
C CYS A 312 20.29 -11.30 9.30
N LEU A 313 20.95 -10.24 8.85
CA LEU A 313 22.08 -9.67 9.57
C LEU A 313 21.50 -8.85 10.72
N LEU A 314 21.71 -9.33 11.94
CA LEU A 314 21.28 -8.61 13.12
C LEU A 314 22.42 -7.79 13.69
N TYR A 315 22.20 -6.47 13.73
CA TYR A 315 23.01 -5.54 14.48
C TYR A 315 22.66 -5.68 15.96
N PHE A 316 23.59 -6.24 16.72
CA PHE A 316 23.49 -6.33 18.18
C PHE A 316 23.76 -4.94 18.78
N ARG A 317 22.91 -4.54 19.73
CA ARG A 317 23.30 -3.63 20.79
C ARG A 317 23.07 -4.36 22.11
#